data_AF-A0A382IF61-F1
#
_entry.id   AF-A0A382IF61-F1
#
_cell.length_a   1.000
_cell.length_b   1.000
_cell.length_c   1.000
_cell.angle_alpha   90.00
_cell.angle_beta   90.00
_cell.angle_gamma   90.00
#
_symmetry.space_group_name_H-M   'P 1'
#
loop_
_entity.id
_entity.type
_entity.pdbx_description
1 polymer ?
#
loop_
_entity_poly.entity_id
_entity_poly.type
_entity_poly.pdbx_seq_one_letter_code
_entity_poly.pdbx_strand_id
1 'polypeptide(L)'
;RVMDTYNIIKQLTAKTDTVSGLPNKDNFKRLLPIKDVHKGWGIDTGQWYFNFAPHEDYPHKESYKLETDVFNEDERIANVEAINKDIDEYNDWADEMNEIHRKEVFEKTIPDVIARDVKELGIKSREYFPLPHLSAWVNGFVFDQPEFRLMEHAINFGYVDDRELYKLKERLEVELFVKKFNKQLFNYIQANVKMAEKYKTWGEDNLWFNPNREFFHWFQIRGLSPDDVTSFDNDIIDLTYEEKCEEAFDYKDFNKKTEPDGYSYVVIEQKMREVIKTNKHLFQDKGKTSLTRGYEIGVRYWTKNGTPIKVKQMINASTKYPKEEEDLI
;
A
#
# COMPACT_ATOMS: atom_id res chain seq x y z
N ARG A 1 -13.42 -10.90 3.18
CA ARG A 1 -12.50 -12.06 3.22
C ARG A 1 -11.27 -11.60 3.99
N VAL A 2 -10.66 -12.46 4.80
CA VAL A 2 -9.58 -12.04 5.70
C VAL A 2 -8.30 -11.69 4.94
N MET A 3 -7.69 -10.55 5.23
CA MET A 3 -6.41 -10.16 4.63
C MET A 3 -5.29 -11.11 5.10
N ASP A 4 -4.57 -11.75 4.16
CA ASP A 4 -3.50 -12.71 4.49
C ASP A 4 -2.21 -11.99 4.87
N THR A 5 -2.13 -11.59 6.14
CA THR A 5 -0.99 -10.84 6.68
C THR A 5 0.32 -11.60 6.57
N TYR A 6 0.30 -12.94 6.63
CA TYR A 6 1.51 -13.74 6.45
C TYR A 6 2.02 -13.65 5.00
N ASN A 7 1.13 -13.81 4.02
CA ASN A 7 1.51 -13.69 2.61
C ASN A 7 2.01 -12.27 2.28
N ILE A 8 1.38 -11.24 2.84
CA ILE A 8 1.83 -9.85 2.71
C ILE A 8 3.24 -9.68 3.26
N ILE A 9 3.52 -10.14 4.48
CA ILE A 9 4.86 -10.07 5.08
C ILE A 9 5.86 -10.84 4.20
N LYS A 10 5.47 -12.02 3.70
CA LYS A 10 6.30 -12.81 2.79
C LYS A 10 6.66 -11.99 1.56
N GLN A 11 5.72 -11.33 0.90
CA GLN A 11 5.97 -10.50 -0.29
C GLN A 11 6.83 -9.26 0.03
N LEU A 12 6.53 -8.51 1.09
CA LEU A 12 7.30 -7.34 1.53
C LEU A 12 8.78 -7.67 1.80
N THR A 13 9.03 -8.90 2.24
CA THR A 13 10.35 -9.42 2.59
C THR A 13 10.91 -10.36 1.54
N ALA A 14 10.17 -10.70 0.47
CA ALA A 14 10.57 -11.67 -0.56
C ALA A 14 11.71 -11.19 -1.46
N LYS A 15 12.39 -10.10 -1.10
CA LYS A 15 13.50 -9.52 -1.86
C LYS A 15 14.54 -10.60 -2.11
N THR A 16 14.56 -11.06 -3.35
CA THR A 16 15.75 -11.59 -3.97
C THR A 16 16.77 -10.48 -3.82
N ASP A 17 17.86 -10.77 -3.14
CA ASP A 17 19.08 -10.05 -3.42
C ASP A 17 19.35 -10.30 -4.90
N THR A 18 18.99 -9.31 -5.74
CA THR A 18 19.15 -9.36 -7.19
C THR A 18 20.61 -9.54 -7.60
N VAL A 19 21.55 -9.46 -6.65
CA VAL A 19 22.97 -9.74 -6.83
C VAL A 19 23.34 -11.18 -6.48
N SER A 20 22.62 -11.88 -5.59
CA SER A 20 23.04 -13.22 -5.10
C SER A 20 22.13 -14.39 -5.45
N GLY A 21 20.88 -14.17 -5.91
CA GLY A 21 20.01 -15.25 -6.40
C GLY A 21 19.64 -16.33 -5.37
N LEU A 22 19.93 -16.13 -4.08
CA LEU A 22 19.65 -17.09 -3.02
C LEU A 22 18.33 -16.79 -2.30
N PRO A 23 17.50 -17.81 -1.99
CA PRO A 23 16.36 -17.66 -1.10
C PRO A 23 16.87 -17.36 0.31
N ASN A 24 16.73 -16.11 0.74
CA ASN A 24 17.30 -15.69 2.01
C ASN A 24 16.34 -16.06 3.16
N LYS A 25 16.68 -17.14 3.90
CA LYS A 25 15.89 -17.67 5.03
C LYS A 25 15.69 -16.67 6.19
N ASP A 26 16.37 -15.52 6.18
CA ASP A 26 16.34 -14.50 7.23
C ASP A 26 15.59 -13.20 6.85
N ASN A 27 14.89 -13.16 5.72
CA ASN A 27 14.27 -11.92 5.25
C ASN A 27 13.19 -11.34 6.18
N PHE A 28 12.50 -12.14 6.99
CA PHE A 28 11.49 -11.63 7.94
C PHE A 28 12.10 -10.79 9.06
N LYS A 29 13.35 -11.06 9.46
CA LYS A 29 14.09 -10.23 10.44
C LYS A 29 14.31 -8.80 9.93
N ARG A 30 14.19 -8.59 8.62
CA ARG A 30 14.35 -7.31 7.93
C ARG A 30 13.01 -6.60 7.66
N LEU A 31 11.88 -7.14 8.13
CA LEU A 31 10.60 -6.45 8.02
C LEU A 31 10.66 -5.10 8.76
N LEU A 32 10.24 -4.04 8.08
CA LEU A 32 10.18 -2.68 8.59
C LEU A 32 8.76 -2.13 8.50
N PRO A 33 8.39 -1.18 9.37
CA PRO A 33 7.18 -0.39 9.19
C PRO A 33 7.24 0.39 7.87
N ILE A 34 6.09 0.78 7.34
CA ILE A 34 6.01 1.68 6.19
C ILE A 34 5.84 3.12 6.65
N LYS A 35 6.31 4.08 5.85
CA LYS A 35 6.05 5.51 6.05
C LYS A 35 5.11 6.09 5.01
N ASP A 36 5.01 5.44 3.85
CA ASP A 36 4.25 5.96 2.73
C ASP A 36 3.83 4.81 1.80
N VAL A 37 2.85 5.09 0.95
CA VAL A 37 2.28 4.15 0.00
C VAL A 37 1.95 4.85 -1.31
N HIS A 38 2.25 4.20 -2.43
CA HIS A 38 1.90 4.71 -3.76
C HIS A 38 0.49 4.26 -4.16
N LYS A 39 -0.34 5.21 -4.63
CA LYS A 39 -1.65 4.92 -5.22
C LYS A 39 -1.48 4.15 -6.54
N GLY A 40 -2.34 3.15 -6.74
CA GLY A 40 -2.21 1.95 -7.60
C GLY A 40 -1.02 1.85 -8.54
N TRP A 41 -1.34 1.71 -9.82
CA TRP A 41 -0.39 1.74 -10.94
C TRP A 41 0.23 3.12 -11.20
N GLY A 42 0.05 4.08 -10.29
CA GLY A 42 1.01 5.16 -10.07
C GLY A 42 1.36 6.04 -11.26
N ILE A 43 0.44 6.28 -12.20
CA ILE A 43 0.62 7.33 -13.21
C ILE A 43 -0.54 8.30 -13.14
N ASP A 44 -0.22 9.60 -13.02
CA ASP A 44 -1.16 10.74 -13.04
C ASP A 44 -2.09 10.75 -14.28
N THR A 45 -1.77 9.94 -15.30
CA THR A 45 -2.52 9.86 -16.56
C THR A 45 -3.59 8.76 -16.58
N GLY A 46 -3.59 7.81 -15.63
CA GLY A 46 -4.52 6.68 -15.62
C GLY A 46 -4.30 5.64 -16.72
N GLN A 47 -3.26 5.79 -17.55
CA GLN A 47 -2.94 4.87 -18.63
C GLN A 47 -1.61 4.15 -18.37
N TRP A 48 -1.59 2.83 -18.53
CA TRP A 48 -0.40 2.00 -18.38
C TRP A 48 -0.22 1.06 -19.58
N TYR A 49 1.03 0.75 -19.92
CA TYR A 49 1.36 -0.24 -20.95
C TYR A 49 1.84 -1.54 -20.29
N PHE A 50 1.02 -2.58 -20.35
CA PHE A 50 1.46 -3.92 -20.02
C PHE A 50 2.14 -4.56 -21.23
N ASN A 51 3.34 -5.10 -21.04
CA ASN A 51 4.18 -5.58 -22.13
C ASN A 51 4.34 -7.10 -22.05
N PHE A 52 4.17 -7.77 -23.18
CA PHE A 52 4.70 -9.10 -23.42
C PHE A 52 5.98 -8.96 -24.23
N ALA A 53 7.13 -9.26 -23.62
CA ALA A 53 8.45 -9.07 -24.22
C ALA A 53 9.30 -10.35 -24.09
N PRO A 54 8.93 -11.42 -24.84
CA PRO A 54 9.69 -12.67 -24.85
C PRO A 54 11.07 -12.48 -25.50
N HIS A 55 11.94 -13.46 -25.30
CA HIS A 55 13.21 -13.51 -26.03
C HIS A 55 12.97 -13.53 -27.55
N GLU A 56 13.86 -12.92 -28.33
CA GLU A 56 13.76 -12.80 -29.80
C GLU A 56 13.65 -14.15 -30.54
N ASP A 57 14.12 -15.22 -29.90
CA ASP A 57 14.11 -16.59 -30.43
C ASP A 57 12.76 -17.30 -30.23
N TYR A 58 11.81 -16.70 -29.48
CA TYR A 58 10.51 -17.30 -29.22
C TYR A 58 9.67 -17.33 -30.51
N PRO A 59 9.32 -18.51 -31.04
CA PRO A 59 8.80 -18.62 -32.40
C PRO A 59 7.27 -18.46 -32.48
N HIS A 60 6.57 -18.50 -31.34
CA HIS A 60 5.12 -18.62 -31.32
C HIS A 60 4.41 -17.26 -31.33
N LYS A 61 5.06 -16.20 -30.81
CA LYS A 61 4.44 -14.88 -30.70
C LYS A 61 5.45 -13.75 -30.62
N GLU A 62 5.21 -12.67 -31.36
CA GLU A 62 6.03 -11.45 -31.28
C GLU A 62 5.72 -10.65 -30.00
N SER A 63 6.68 -9.82 -29.59
CA SER A 63 6.48 -8.88 -28.49
C SER A 63 5.37 -7.88 -28.81
N TYR A 64 4.55 -7.55 -27.81
CA TYR A 64 3.50 -6.54 -27.95
C TYR A 64 3.24 -5.80 -26.64
N LYS A 65 2.48 -4.71 -26.73
CA LYS A 65 2.07 -3.90 -25.59
C LYS A 65 0.57 -3.61 -25.62
N LEU A 66 -0.08 -3.66 -24.46
CA LEU A 66 -1.49 -3.28 -24.29
C LEU A 66 -1.56 -1.98 -23.50
N GLU A 67 -2.09 -0.93 -24.14
CA GLU A 67 -2.49 0.28 -23.44
C GLU A 67 -3.75 -0.03 -22.62
N THR A 68 -3.74 0.33 -21.34
CA THR A 68 -4.77 -0.06 -20.39
C THR A 68 -5.16 1.12 -19.52
N ASP A 69 -6.45 1.40 -19.41
CA ASP A 69 -6.98 2.27 -18.36
C ASP A 69 -6.86 1.55 -17.01
N VAL A 70 -5.93 2.00 -16.17
CA VAL A 70 -5.68 1.36 -14.87
C VAL A 70 -6.71 1.77 -13.81
N PHE A 71 -7.62 2.69 -14.09
CA PHE A 71 -8.76 2.96 -13.21
C PHE A 71 -9.94 2.03 -13.51
N ASN A 72 -10.01 1.48 -14.73
CA ASN A 72 -10.96 0.44 -15.10
C ASN A 72 -10.52 -0.93 -14.55
N GLU A 73 -11.13 -1.37 -13.44
CA GLU A 73 -10.83 -2.66 -12.79
C GLU A 73 -10.95 -3.85 -13.76
N ASP A 74 -12.03 -3.91 -14.52
CA ASP A 74 -12.31 -5.05 -15.41
C ASP A 74 -11.32 -5.12 -16.57
N GLU A 75 -11.02 -3.97 -17.19
CA GLU A 75 -10.05 -3.88 -18.27
C GLU A 75 -8.63 -4.20 -17.79
N ARG A 76 -8.24 -3.66 -16.63
CA ARG A 76 -6.93 -3.93 -16.02
C ARG A 76 -6.74 -5.41 -15.74
N ILE A 77 -7.74 -6.08 -15.15
CA ILE A 77 -7.70 -7.52 -14.87
C ILE A 77 -7.60 -8.31 -16.17
N ALA A 78 -8.47 -8.01 -17.14
CA ALA A 78 -8.51 -8.74 -18.41
C ALA A 78 -7.20 -8.64 -19.19
N ASN A 79 -6.60 -7.45 -19.26
CA ASN A 79 -5.33 -7.23 -19.97
C ASN A 79 -4.16 -7.94 -19.27
N VAL A 80 -4.10 -7.89 -17.93
CA VAL A 80 -3.09 -8.62 -17.14
C VAL A 80 -3.23 -10.13 -17.32
N GLU A 81 -4.46 -10.67 -17.25
CA GLU A 81 -4.71 -12.10 -17.45
C GLU A 81 -4.33 -12.57 -18.87
N ALA A 82 -4.65 -11.76 -19.89
CA ALA A 82 -4.29 -12.07 -21.27
C ALA A 82 -2.78 -12.18 -21.47
N ILE A 83 -2.01 -11.22 -20.94
CA ILE A 83 -0.55 -11.25 -21.03
C ILE A 83 0.04 -12.37 -20.18
N ASN A 84 -0.47 -12.62 -18.98
CA ASN A 84 0.02 -13.70 -18.12
C ASN A 84 -0.16 -15.07 -18.77
N LYS A 85 -1.24 -15.28 -19.53
CA LYS A 85 -1.41 -16.50 -20.32
C LYS A 85 -0.30 -16.67 -21.38
N ASP A 86 0.06 -15.59 -22.08
CA ASP A 86 1.17 -15.66 -23.04
C ASP A 86 2.54 -15.83 -22.34
N ILE A 87 2.69 -15.26 -21.14
CA ILE A 87 3.87 -15.48 -20.30
C ILE A 87 3.98 -16.95 -19.89
N ASP A 88 2.87 -17.60 -19.53
CA ASP A 88 2.86 -19.04 -19.24
C ASP A 88 3.33 -19.85 -20.45
N GLU A 89 2.76 -19.58 -21.64
CA GLU A 89 3.15 -20.24 -22.89
C GLU A 89 4.63 -20.00 -23.26
N TYR A 90 5.17 -18.81 -22.97
CA TYR A 90 6.59 -18.53 -23.15
C TYR A 90 7.46 -19.24 -22.10
N ASN A 91 7.04 -19.25 -20.84
CA ASN A 91 7.82 -19.84 -19.74
C ASN A 91 7.91 -21.36 -19.88
N ASP A 92 6.84 -22.02 -20.31
CA ASP A 92 6.84 -23.46 -20.62
C ASP A 92 7.87 -23.75 -21.74
N TRP A 93 7.85 -22.98 -22.82
CA TRP A 93 8.84 -23.09 -23.90
C TRP A 93 10.28 -22.81 -23.42
N ALA A 94 10.47 -21.77 -22.61
CA ALA A 94 11.78 -21.40 -22.08
C ALA A 94 12.33 -22.52 -21.19
N ASP A 95 11.49 -23.15 -20.37
CA ASP A 95 11.87 -24.29 -19.53
C ASP A 95 12.27 -25.52 -20.36
N GLU A 96 11.57 -25.83 -21.44
CA GLU A 96 11.94 -26.88 -22.39
C GLU A 96 13.31 -26.60 -23.03
N MET A 97 13.54 -25.38 -23.49
CA MET A 97 14.81 -24.97 -24.09
C MET A 97 15.95 -24.95 -23.08
N ASN A 98 15.69 -24.52 -21.85
CA ASN A 98 16.64 -24.54 -20.75
C ASN A 98 17.01 -25.97 -20.34
N GLU A 99 16.10 -26.94 -20.46
CA GLU A 99 16.43 -28.34 -20.22
C GLU A 99 17.40 -28.90 -21.26
N ILE A 100 17.25 -28.49 -22.53
CA ILE A 100 18.23 -28.80 -23.58
C ILE A 100 19.57 -28.15 -23.27
N HIS A 101 19.55 -26.88 -22.85
CA HIS A 101 20.76 -26.15 -22.50
C HIS A 101 21.52 -26.78 -21.32
N ARG A 102 20.81 -27.09 -20.22
CA ARG A 102 21.39 -27.77 -19.06
C ARG A 102 22.02 -29.12 -19.41
N LYS A 103 21.37 -29.91 -20.29
CA LYS A 103 21.92 -31.19 -20.76
C LYS A 103 23.20 -30.98 -21.57
N GLU A 104 23.23 -30.03 -22.50
CA GLU A 104 24.44 -29.72 -23.27
C GLU A 104 25.59 -29.24 -22.37
N VAL A 105 25.30 -28.35 -21.43
CA VAL A 105 26.26 -27.89 -20.42
C VAL A 105 26.81 -29.08 -19.63
N PHE A 106 25.94 -29.96 -19.13
CA PHE A 106 26.35 -31.13 -18.35
C PHE A 106 27.20 -32.11 -19.15
N GLU A 107 26.84 -32.42 -20.40
CA GLU A 107 27.59 -33.33 -21.27
C GLU A 107 28.99 -32.82 -21.62
N LYS A 108 29.14 -31.49 -21.77
CA LYS A 108 30.41 -30.87 -22.19
C LYS A 108 31.29 -30.47 -21.03
N THR A 109 30.76 -30.40 -19.81
CA THR A 109 31.53 -30.07 -18.62
C THR A 109 32.33 -31.29 -18.16
N ILE A 110 33.66 -31.15 -18.08
CA ILE A 110 34.55 -32.20 -17.58
C ILE A 110 34.55 -32.14 -16.04
N PRO A 111 34.44 -33.28 -15.32
CA PRO A 111 34.52 -33.31 -13.86
C PRO A 111 35.97 -33.21 -13.36
N ASP A 112 36.71 -32.17 -13.78
CA ASP A 112 38.10 -31.94 -13.40
C ASP A 112 38.30 -30.78 -12.41
N VAL A 113 37.20 -30.26 -11.83
CA VAL A 113 37.18 -29.19 -10.80
C VAL A 113 37.72 -27.84 -11.32
N ILE A 114 37.99 -27.70 -12.62
CA ILE A 114 38.44 -26.46 -13.23
C ILE A 114 37.22 -25.70 -13.77
N ALA A 115 36.93 -24.53 -13.20
CA ALA A 115 35.91 -23.63 -13.76
C ALA A 115 36.37 -23.11 -15.12
N ARG A 116 35.60 -23.41 -16.17
CA ARG A 116 35.82 -22.91 -17.55
C ARG A 116 34.68 -22.02 -17.96
N ASP A 117 34.96 -21.02 -18.79
CA ASP A 117 33.93 -20.16 -19.38
C ASP A 117 33.07 -20.97 -20.36
N VAL A 118 31.75 -20.73 -20.38
CA VAL A 118 30.79 -21.36 -21.30
C VAL A 118 31.24 -21.26 -22.77
N LYS A 119 31.96 -20.19 -23.14
CA LYS A 119 32.52 -20.01 -24.49
C LYS A 119 33.59 -21.03 -24.86
N GLU A 120 34.35 -21.55 -23.89
CA GLU A 120 35.38 -22.56 -24.11
C GLU A 120 34.79 -23.96 -24.36
N LEU A 121 33.55 -24.18 -23.91
CA LEU A 121 32.83 -25.44 -24.07
C LEU A 121 32.13 -25.56 -25.45
N GLY A 122 32.12 -24.49 -26.26
CA GLY A 122 31.49 -24.52 -27.58
C GLY A 122 30.00 -24.88 -27.53
N ILE A 123 29.30 -24.41 -26.49
CA ILE A 123 27.86 -24.61 -26.29
C ILE A 123 27.08 -23.87 -27.37
N LYS A 124 26.14 -24.56 -28.02
CA LYS A 124 25.33 -24.00 -29.11
C LYS A 124 23.94 -23.56 -28.65
N SER A 125 23.38 -24.24 -27.66
CA SER A 125 22.12 -23.84 -27.02
C SER A 125 22.28 -22.55 -26.22
N ARG A 126 21.14 -21.88 -25.98
CA ARG A 126 21.05 -20.65 -25.19
C ARG A 126 20.22 -20.91 -23.92
N GLU A 127 20.53 -20.16 -22.87
CA GLU A 127 19.69 -20.05 -21.69
C GLU A 127 18.65 -18.94 -21.90
N TYR A 128 17.41 -19.20 -21.48
CA TYR A 128 16.27 -18.30 -21.61
C TYR A 128 15.70 -17.97 -20.24
N PHE A 129 15.59 -16.68 -19.93
CA PHE A 129 15.02 -16.25 -18.65
C PHE A 129 13.48 -16.28 -18.72
N PRO A 130 12.80 -16.92 -17.75
CA PRO A 130 11.35 -16.82 -17.61
C PRO A 130 10.91 -15.37 -17.43
N LEU A 131 9.75 -15.02 -17.98
CA LEU A 131 9.10 -13.74 -17.75
C LEU A 131 8.30 -13.80 -16.43
N PRO A 132 8.36 -12.75 -15.60
CA PRO A 132 7.58 -12.70 -14.38
C PRO A 132 6.10 -12.47 -14.70
N HIS A 133 5.20 -13.09 -13.93
CA HIS A 133 3.79 -12.76 -13.96
C HIS A 133 3.55 -11.30 -13.57
N LEU A 134 2.62 -10.67 -14.27
CA LEU A 134 2.11 -9.34 -13.98
C LEU A 134 1.02 -9.42 -12.90
N SER A 135 0.93 -8.41 -12.05
CA SER A 135 -0.03 -8.32 -10.94
C SER A 135 -1.11 -7.29 -11.25
N ALA A 136 -2.40 -7.64 -11.20
CA ALA A 136 -3.47 -6.65 -11.36
C ALA A 136 -3.65 -5.74 -10.13
N TRP A 137 -3.04 -6.09 -8.99
CA TRP A 137 -3.28 -5.53 -7.67
C TRP A 137 -2.00 -5.13 -6.94
N VAL A 138 -1.06 -4.54 -7.68
CA VAL A 138 0.23 -4.13 -7.13
C VAL A 138 0.07 -2.96 -6.14
N ASN A 139 0.65 -3.12 -4.96
CA ASN A 139 0.75 -2.11 -3.92
C ASN A 139 2.22 -1.77 -3.70
N GLY A 140 2.63 -0.53 -4.00
CA GLY A 140 3.97 -0.04 -3.73
C GLY A 140 4.07 0.65 -2.38
N PHE A 141 5.02 0.24 -1.54
CA PHE A 141 5.24 0.80 -0.21
C PHE A 141 6.63 1.38 -0.07
N VAL A 142 6.72 2.46 0.70
CA VAL A 142 7.99 3.02 1.14
C VAL A 142 8.23 2.61 2.58
N PHE A 143 9.32 1.91 2.84
CA PHE A 143 9.68 1.52 4.20
C PHE A 143 10.16 2.73 4.99
N ASP A 144 9.71 2.80 6.25
CA ASP A 144 10.27 3.71 7.23
C ASP A 144 11.55 3.09 7.81
N GLN A 145 12.53 3.93 8.13
CA GLN A 145 13.76 3.50 8.79
C GLN A 145 13.80 4.13 10.18
N PRO A 146 13.16 3.52 11.19
CA PRO A 146 13.43 3.89 12.55
C PRO A 146 14.92 3.65 12.79
N GLU A 147 15.63 4.62 13.37
CA GLU A 147 17.09 4.74 13.40
C GLU A 147 17.86 3.61 14.12
N PHE A 148 17.23 2.50 14.49
CA PHE A 148 17.86 1.40 15.23
C PHE A 148 18.84 0.55 14.41
N ARG A 149 18.79 0.61 13.07
CA ARG A 149 19.73 -0.12 12.20
C ARG A 149 20.37 0.80 11.17
N LEU A 150 21.70 0.86 11.18
CA LEU A 150 22.48 1.28 10.01
C LEU A 150 22.39 0.16 8.97
N MET A 151 21.58 0.34 7.92
CA MET A 151 21.61 -0.55 6.76
C MET A 151 22.47 0.07 5.67
N GLU A 152 23.64 -0.54 5.43
CA GLU A 152 24.59 -0.16 4.37
C GLU A 152 23.96 -0.23 2.95
N HIS A 153 22.86 -0.98 2.80
CA HIS A 153 22.11 -1.16 1.56
C HIS A 153 20.58 -1.07 1.79
N ALA A 154 20.14 0.08 2.29
CA ALA A 154 18.72 0.33 2.57
C ALA A 154 17.82 0.10 1.34
N ILE A 155 16.98 -0.94 1.41
CA ILE A 155 15.94 -1.15 0.41
C ILE A 155 14.70 -0.38 0.85
N ASN A 156 14.52 0.81 0.28
CA ASN A 156 13.50 1.78 0.68
C ASN A 156 12.08 1.45 0.21
N PHE A 157 11.91 0.42 -0.64
CA PHE A 157 10.62 0.13 -1.29
C PHE A 157 10.28 -1.37 -1.25
N GLY A 158 8.99 -1.69 -1.25
CA GLY A 158 8.47 -3.05 -1.32
C GLY A 158 7.16 -3.10 -2.10
N TYR A 159 6.85 -4.26 -2.69
CA TYR A 159 5.64 -4.48 -3.48
C TYR A 159 4.83 -5.64 -2.90
N VAL A 160 3.51 -5.51 -2.93
CA VAL A 160 2.59 -6.59 -2.57
C VAL A 160 1.48 -6.65 -3.62
N ASP A 161 1.31 -7.83 -4.20
CA ASP A 161 0.14 -8.19 -4.98
C ASP A 161 -0.94 -8.72 -4.03
N ASP A 162 -1.92 -7.87 -3.70
CA ASP A 162 -3.08 -8.25 -2.89
C ASP A 162 -4.27 -7.33 -3.21
N ARG A 163 -5.38 -7.94 -3.64
CA ARG A 163 -6.59 -7.24 -4.07
C ARG A 163 -7.25 -6.46 -2.94
N GLU A 164 -7.37 -7.06 -1.76
CA GLU A 164 -8.08 -6.43 -0.64
C GLU A 164 -7.26 -5.26 -0.11
N LEU A 165 -5.94 -5.45 0.03
CA LEU A 165 -5.00 -4.39 0.39
C LEU A 165 -5.00 -3.25 -0.63
N TYR A 166 -5.07 -3.57 -1.92
CA TYR A 166 -5.21 -2.57 -2.99
C TYR A 166 -6.48 -1.76 -2.82
N LYS A 167 -7.63 -2.41 -2.64
CA LYS A 167 -8.91 -1.72 -2.41
C LYS A 167 -8.91 -0.90 -1.13
N LEU A 168 -8.19 -1.32 -0.10
CA LEU A 168 -8.03 -0.55 1.14
C LEU A 168 -7.21 0.72 0.93
N LYS A 169 -6.08 0.57 0.24
CA LYS A 169 -5.17 1.65 -0.12
C LYS A 169 -5.82 2.71 -1.00
N GLU A 170 -6.67 2.31 -1.95
CA GLU A 170 -7.39 3.27 -2.81
C GLU A 170 -8.52 4.00 -2.09
N ARG A 171 -9.10 3.41 -1.04
CA ARG A 171 -10.22 4.00 -0.28
C ARG A 171 -9.78 4.90 0.85
N LEU A 172 -8.67 4.58 1.51
CA LEU A 172 -8.22 5.28 2.70
C LEU A 172 -7.23 6.39 2.35
N GLU A 173 -7.27 7.48 3.12
CA GLU A 173 -6.20 8.46 3.12
C GLU A 173 -4.86 7.82 3.48
N VAL A 174 -3.78 8.29 2.85
CA VAL A 174 -2.44 7.69 2.96
C VAL A 174 -2.00 7.57 4.42
N GLU A 175 -2.19 8.62 5.20
CA GLU A 175 -1.79 8.63 6.62
C GLU A 175 -2.56 7.59 7.45
N LEU A 176 -3.88 7.50 7.23
CA LEU A 176 -4.74 6.55 7.93
C LEU A 176 -4.41 5.11 7.52
N PHE A 177 -4.19 4.87 6.22
CA PHE A 177 -3.76 3.59 5.71
C PHE A 177 -2.44 3.14 6.33
N VAL A 178 -1.42 4.03 6.37
CA VAL A 178 -0.10 3.73 6.94
C VAL A 178 -0.22 3.32 8.41
N LYS A 179 -1.00 4.07 9.20
CA LYS A 179 -1.25 3.75 10.62
C LYS A 179 -1.90 2.38 10.78
N LYS A 180 -3.01 2.12 10.07
CA LYS A 180 -3.76 0.85 10.16
C LYS A 180 -2.96 -0.35 9.64
N PHE A 181 -2.20 -0.17 8.55
CA PHE A 181 -1.37 -1.24 7.99
C PHE A 181 -0.19 -1.59 8.90
N ASN A 182 0.53 -0.59 9.43
CA ASN A 182 1.59 -0.85 10.40
C ASN A 182 1.06 -1.54 11.66
N LYS A 183 -0.15 -1.16 12.12
CA LYS A 183 -0.83 -1.85 13.22
C LYS A 183 -1.20 -3.29 12.89
N GLN A 184 -1.71 -3.56 11.69
CA GLN A 184 -1.98 -4.92 11.24
C GLN A 184 -0.72 -5.80 11.28
N LEU A 185 0.38 -5.31 10.70
CA LEU A 185 1.66 -6.01 10.70
C LEU A 185 2.17 -6.22 12.12
N PHE A 186 2.08 -5.19 12.98
CA PHE A 186 2.48 -5.27 14.38
C PHE A 186 1.65 -6.27 15.18
N ASN A 187 0.34 -6.35 14.96
CA ASN A 187 -0.52 -7.35 15.61
C ASN A 187 -0.08 -8.78 15.25
N TYR A 188 0.27 -9.02 13.98
CA TYR A 188 0.81 -10.32 13.55
C TYR A 188 2.15 -10.63 14.22
N ILE A 189 3.06 -9.65 14.27
CA ILE A 189 4.36 -9.78 14.97
C ILE A 189 4.11 -10.13 16.45
N GLN A 190 3.25 -9.37 17.15
CA GLN A 190 2.93 -9.57 18.56
C GLN A 190 2.31 -10.94 18.84
N ALA A 191 1.45 -11.46 17.96
CA ALA A 191 0.93 -12.82 18.08
C ALA A 191 2.06 -13.87 18.04
N ASN A 192 3.05 -13.67 17.17
CA ASN A 192 4.22 -14.55 17.09
C ASN A 192 5.19 -14.39 18.27
N VAL A 193 5.35 -13.18 18.82
CA VAL A 193 6.12 -12.94 20.06
C VAL A 193 5.51 -13.74 21.21
N LYS A 194 4.19 -13.61 21.43
CA LYS A 194 3.47 -14.38 22.46
C LYS A 194 3.64 -15.89 22.28
N MET A 195 3.63 -16.36 21.04
CA MET A 195 3.90 -17.76 20.73
C MET A 195 5.35 -18.16 21.09
N ALA A 196 6.34 -17.35 20.72
CA ALA A 196 7.75 -17.61 21.03
C ALA A 196 8.01 -17.64 22.55
N GLU A 197 7.44 -16.70 23.31
CA GLU A 197 7.50 -16.66 24.77
C GLU A 197 6.89 -17.91 25.39
N LYS A 198 5.70 -18.33 24.93
CA LYS A 198 5.04 -19.57 25.38
C LYS A 198 5.93 -20.80 25.21
N TYR A 199 6.66 -20.89 24.11
CA TYR A 199 7.57 -22.00 23.82
C TYR A 199 9.01 -21.75 24.31
N LYS A 200 9.27 -20.66 25.04
CA LYS A 200 10.60 -20.30 25.57
C LYS A 200 11.68 -20.18 24.48
N THR A 201 11.29 -19.64 23.33
CA THR A 201 12.16 -19.40 22.16
C THR A 201 12.27 -17.91 21.82
N TRP A 202 11.82 -17.05 22.73
CA TRP A 202 11.98 -15.60 22.62
C TRP A 202 13.40 -15.17 22.98
N GLY A 203 14.01 -14.32 22.16
CA GLY A 203 15.38 -13.85 22.31
C GLY A 203 15.86 -13.14 21.04
N GLU A 204 17.07 -12.60 21.04
CA GLU A 204 17.63 -11.82 19.92
C GLU A 204 17.71 -12.62 18.61
N ASP A 205 17.90 -13.94 18.71
CA ASP A 205 17.95 -14.85 17.57
C ASP A 205 16.56 -15.13 16.95
N ASN A 206 15.48 -14.74 17.63
CA ASN A 206 14.11 -14.97 17.15
C ASN A 206 13.81 -14.15 15.90
N LEU A 207 13.11 -14.78 14.94
CA LEU A 207 12.72 -14.18 13.67
C LEU A 207 12.02 -12.83 13.81
N TRP A 208 11.21 -12.67 14.87
CA TRP A 208 10.37 -11.51 15.11
C TRP A 208 10.96 -10.49 16.08
N PHE A 209 12.14 -10.77 16.67
CA PHE A 209 12.78 -9.89 17.65
C PHE A 209 13.01 -8.48 17.11
N ASN A 210 13.64 -8.44 15.94
CA ASN A 210 14.01 -7.23 15.24
C ASN A 210 12.78 -6.47 14.71
N PRO A 211 11.86 -7.07 13.94
CA PRO A 211 10.61 -6.43 13.55
C PRO A 211 9.81 -5.88 14.73
N ASN A 212 9.71 -6.61 15.84
CA ASN A 212 8.98 -6.15 17.02
C ASN A 212 9.52 -4.81 17.55
N ARG A 213 10.85 -4.67 17.64
CA ARG A 213 11.49 -3.44 18.08
C ARG A 213 11.25 -2.27 17.13
N GLU A 214 11.38 -2.50 15.82
CA GLU A 214 11.21 -1.44 14.82
C GLU A 214 9.79 -0.90 14.79
N PHE A 215 8.79 -1.78 14.80
CA PHE A 215 7.39 -1.36 14.78
C PHE A 215 6.99 -0.67 16.08
N PHE A 216 7.42 -1.19 17.24
CA PHE A 216 7.14 -0.52 18.51
C PHE A 216 7.80 0.88 18.56
N HIS A 217 9.05 1.00 18.11
CA HIS A 217 9.73 2.28 18.03
C HIS A 217 9.01 3.26 17.09
N TRP A 218 8.52 2.79 15.94
CA TRP A 218 7.76 3.58 14.98
C TRP A 218 6.50 4.22 15.60
N PHE A 219 5.78 3.49 16.44
CA PHE A 219 4.65 4.05 17.21
C PHE A 219 5.12 5.08 18.23
N GLN A 220 6.17 4.76 18.99
CA GLN A 220 6.70 5.65 20.05
C GLN A 220 7.15 7.01 19.52
N ILE A 221 7.93 7.07 18.43
CA ILE A 221 8.44 8.34 17.88
C ILE A 221 7.32 9.22 17.30
N ARG A 222 6.16 8.63 17.00
CA ARG A 222 4.96 9.32 16.53
C ARG A 222 4.00 9.68 17.67
N GLY A 223 4.37 9.40 18.92
CA GLY A 223 3.50 9.64 20.08
C GLY A 223 2.24 8.79 20.08
N LEU A 224 2.24 7.65 19.39
CA LEU A 224 1.11 6.74 19.28
C LEU A 224 1.26 5.58 20.26
N SER A 225 0.17 5.23 20.95
CA SER A 225 0.05 3.92 21.57
C SER A 225 -0.39 2.91 20.51
N PRO A 226 0.30 1.76 20.34
CA PRO A 226 -0.17 0.73 19.44
C PRO A 226 -1.59 0.27 19.75
N ASP A 227 -2.02 0.30 21.02
CA ASP A 227 -3.35 -0.17 21.45
C ASP A 227 -4.48 0.80 21.07
N ASP A 228 -4.15 2.07 20.81
CA ASP A 228 -5.12 3.10 20.41
C ASP A 228 -5.32 3.16 18.87
N VAL A 229 -4.53 2.38 18.12
CA VAL A 229 -4.63 2.32 16.64
C VAL A 229 -5.42 1.08 16.25
N THR A 230 -6.39 1.25 15.35
CA THR A 230 -7.16 0.14 14.79
C THR A 230 -6.42 -0.55 13.64
N SER A 231 -6.53 -1.87 13.51
CA SER A 231 -6.04 -2.64 12.34
C SER A 231 -7.13 -2.79 11.27
N PHE A 232 -6.90 -3.63 10.25
CA PHE A 232 -7.85 -3.89 9.16
C PHE A 232 -8.79 -5.07 9.42
N ASP A 233 -9.10 -5.39 10.69
CA ASP A 233 -9.82 -6.62 11.06
C ASP A 233 -11.16 -6.81 10.30
N ASN A 234 -11.51 -8.09 10.06
CA ASN A 234 -12.20 -8.58 8.85
C ASN A 234 -13.71 -8.41 8.71
N ASP A 235 -14.34 -7.63 9.56
CA ASP A 235 -15.72 -7.27 9.37
C ASP A 235 -15.71 -5.86 8.83
N ILE A 236 -16.27 -5.66 7.63
CA ILE A 236 -16.56 -4.38 6.94
C ILE A 236 -15.83 -3.23 7.63
N ILE A 237 -14.75 -2.67 7.07
CA ILE A 237 -14.06 -1.52 7.70
C ILE A 237 -15.08 -0.43 7.99
N ASP A 238 -15.60 -0.50 9.20
CA ASP A 238 -16.54 0.44 9.74
C ASP A 238 -15.58 1.39 10.41
N LEU A 239 -15.10 2.33 9.59
CA LEU A 239 -14.38 3.49 10.08
C LEU A 239 -15.09 3.91 11.36
N THR A 240 -14.32 4.08 12.43
CA THR A 240 -14.91 4.59 13.67
C THR A 240 -15.64 5.89 13.36
N TYR A 241 -16.63 6.25 14.18
CA TYR A 241 -17.37 7.50 13.96
C TYR A 241 -16.43 8.70 13.73
N GLU A 242 -15.37 8.79 14.52
CA GLU A 242 -14.28 9.77 14.39
C GLU A 242 -13.51 9.66 13.08
N GLU A 243 -13.15 8.46 12.63
CA GLU A 243 -12.44 8.26 11.35
C GLU A 243 -13.32 8.67 10.15
N LYS A 244 -14.63 8.36 10.17
CA LYS A 244 -15.58 8.83 9.14
C LYS A 244 -15.71 10.35 9.12
N CYS A 245 -15.70 10.96 10.31
CA CYS A 245 -15.78 12.40 10.45
C CYS A 245 -14.49 13.11 9.98
N GLU A 246 -13.33 12.52 10.26
CA GLU A 246 -12.03 12.99 9.80
C GLU A 246 -11.93 12.93 8.27
N GLU A 247 -12.32 11.82 7.65
CA GLU A 247 -12.37 11.68 6.19
C GLU A 247 -13.34 12.68 5.55
N ALA A 248 -14.52 12.88 6.15
CA ALA A 248 -15.51 13.80 5.61
C ALA A 248 -15.04 15.25 5.62
N PHE A 249 -14.36 15.70 6.67
CA PHE A 249 -13.95 17.10 6.82
C PHE A 249 -12.55 17.39 6.28
N ASP A 250 -11.61 16.47 6.43
CA ASP A 250 -10.17 16.67 6.22
C ASP A 250 -9.58 17.86 7.02
N TYR A 251 -8.26 17.90 7.19
CA TYR A 251 -7.59 19.02 7.86
C TYR A 251 -7.44 20.21 6.92
N LYS A 252 -8.00 21.36 7.30
CA LYS A 252 -8.01 22.55 6.45
C LYS A 252 -7.74 23.83 7.21
N ASP A 253 -6.77 24.63 6.75
CA ASP A 253 -6.57 26.01 7.21
C ASP A 253 -7.04 27.02 6.15
N PHE A 254 -8.06 27.79 6.50
CA PHE A 254 -8.63 28.84 5.68
C PHE A 254 -7.84 30.14 5.84
N ASN A 255 -6.74 30.29 5.10
CA ASN A 255 -5.84 31.44 5.18
C ASN A 255 -5.69 32.21 3.86
N LYS A 256 -5.15 33.43 3.92
CA LYS A 256 -4.94 34.33 2.76
C LYS A 256 -4.02 33.78 1.66
N LYS A 257 -3.21 32.75 1.93
CA LYS A 257 -2.34 32.15 0.89
C LYS A 257 -3.13 31.28 -0.08
N THR A 258 -4.29 30.77 0.34
CA THR A 258 -5.16 29.95 -0.51
C THR A 258 -6.07 30.80 -1.40
N GLU A 259 -6.49 32.00 -0.97
CA GLU A 259 -7.22 32.97 -1.81
C GLU A 259 -7.00 34.44 -1.37
N PRO A 260 -7.00 35.41 -2.31
CA PRO A 260 -6.52 36.79 -2.09
C PRO A 260 -7.23 37.58 -0.97
N ASP A 261 -8.51 37.32 -0.73
CA ASP A 261 -9.32 38.09 0.24
C ASP A 261 -9.48 37.40 1.62
N GLY A 262 -9.02 36.15 1.74
CA GLY A 262 -9.23 35.32 2.92
C GLY A 262 -10.70 34.92 3.11
N TYR A 263 -10.93 33.70 3.60
CA TYR A 263 -12.30 33.22 3.79
C TYR A 263 -13.00 33.93 4.95
N SER A 264 -14.20 34.48 4.70
CA SER A 264 -15.07 34.94 5.78
C SER A 264 -15.64 33.73 6.54
N TYR A 265 -16.04 33.91 7.80
CA TYR A 265 -16.70 32.81 8.55
C TYR A 265 -18.00 32.32 7.87
N VAL A 266 -18.62 33.15 7.02
CA VAL A 266 -19.78 32.76 6.23
C VAL A 266 -19.40 31.73 5.17
N VAL A 267 -18.32 31.98 4.42
CA VAL A 267 -17.89 31.04 3.38
C VAL A 267 -17.36 29.73 3.98
N ILE A 268 -16.69 29.80 5.13
CA ILE A 268 -16.25 28.59 5.85
C ILE A 268 -17.45 27.77 6.31
N GLU A 269 -18.48 28.42 6.86
CA GLU A 269 -19.70 27.73 7.29
C GLU A 269 -20.43 27.06 6.13
N GLN A 270 -20.51 27.71 4.96
CA GLN A 270 -21.13 27.11 3.77
C GLN A 270 -20.41 25.85 3.31
N LYS A 271 -19.07 25.88 3.25
CA LYS A 271 -18.28 24.68 2.92
C LYS A 271 -18.46 23.59 3.97
N MET A 272 -18.53 23.96 5.26
CA MET A 272 -18.76 23.00 6.34
C MET A 272 -20.15 22.36 6.20
N ARG A 273 -21.15 23.16 5.83
CA ARG A 273 -22.51 22.71 5.56
C ARG A 273 -22.59 21.77 4.36
N GLU A 274 -21.87 22.03 3.28
CA GLU A 274 -21.78 21.12 2.12
C GLU A 274 -21.27 19.74 2.52
N VAL A 275 -20.21 19.69 3.34
CA VAL A 275 -19.68 18.43 3.89
C VAL A 275 -20.74 17.72 4.74
N ILE A 276 -21.45 18.46 5.60
CA ILE A 276 -22.51 17.91 6.46
C ILE A 276 -23.68 17.36 5.63
N LYS A 277 -24.11 18.08 4.59
CA LYS A 277 -25.21 17.68 3.69
C LYS A 277 -24.84 16.41 2.92
N THR A 278 -23.63 16.38 2.34
CA THR A 278 -23.12 15.24 1.57
C THR A 278 -22.97 13.99 2.44
N ASN A 279 -22.55 14.18 3.70
CA ASN A 279 -22.30 13.10 4.65
C ASN A 279 -23.38 13.03 5.76
N LYS A 280 -24.64 13.30 5.41
CA LYS A 280 -25.75 13.45 6.37
C LYS A 280 -25.85 12.35 7.43
N HIS A 281 -25.57 11.11 7.03
CA HIS A 281 -25.64 9.93 7.90
C HIS A 281 -24.68 10.00 9.10
N LEU A 282 -23.57 10.74 8.99
CA LEU A 282 -22.63 10.97 10.10
C LEU A 282 -23.16 11.98 11.10
N PHE A 283 -23.98 12.92 10.68
CA PHE A 283 -24.39 14.05 11.51
C PHE A 283 -25.84 13.95 11.95
N GLN A 284 -26.48 12.79 11.83
CA GLN A 284 -27.86 12.60 12.29
C GLN A 284 -27.96 12.65 13.82
N ASP A 285 -28.93 13.41 14.31
CA ASP A 285 -29.41 13.40 15.69
C ASP A 285 -30.94 13.22 15.66
N LYS A 286 -31.45 12.24 16.41
CA LYS A 286 -32.88 11.86 16.45
C LYS A 286 -33.52 11.70 15.06
N GLY A 287 -32.78 11.11 14.12
CA GLY A 287 -33.25 10.83 12.76
C GLY A 287 -33.23 12.03 11.80
N LYS A 288 -32.63 13.16 12.19
CA LYS A 288 -32.50 14.37 11.36
C LYS A 288 -31.07 14.87 11.33
N THR A 289 -30.62 15.45 10.23
CA THR A 289 -29.27 16.00 10.11
C THR A 289 -29.08 17.17 11.07
N SER A 290 -28.13 17.07 12.00
CA SER A 290 -27.81 18.10 12.98
C SER A 290 -26.62 18.92 12.52
N LEU A 291 -26.90 20.16 12.11
CA LEU A 291 -25.85 21.14 11.77
C LEU A 291 -24.96 21.45 12.97
N THR A 292 -25.53 21.53 14.18
CA THR A 292 -24.76 21.77 15.41
C THR A 292 -23.74 20.68 15.65
N ARG A 293 -24.15 19.40 15.52
CA ARG A 293 -23.24 18.25 15.66
C ARG A 293 -22.17 18.26 14.57
N GLY A 294 -22.55 18.59 13.34
CA GLY A 294 -21.61 18.78 12.24
C GLY A 294 -20.58 19.88 12.51
N TYR A 295 -20.99 21.02 13.05
CA TYR A 295 -20.08 22.11 13.41
C TYR A 295 -19.16 21.75 14.57
N GLU A 296 -19.65 21.08 15.61
CA GLU A 296 -18.84 20.60 16.75
C GLU A 296 -17.70 19.68 16.33
N ILE A 297 -17.90 18.96 15.23
CA ILE A 297 -16.93 18.03 14.66
C ILE A 297 -16.04 18.75 13.65
N GLY A 298 -16.61 19.48 12.69
CA GLY A 298 -15.85 20.16 11.64
C GLY A 298 -14.82 21.17 12.18
N VAL A 299 -15.13 21.86 13.28
CA VAL A 299 -14.16 22.80 13.90
C VAL A 299 -12.95 22.12 14.54
N ARG A 300 -12.97 20.79 14.73
CA ARG A 300 -11.81 20.04 15.21
C ARG A 300 -10.75 19.93 14.12
N TYR A 301 -11.18 19.87 12.86
CA TYR A 301 -10.31 19.67 11.70
C TYR A 301 -9.98 20.98 10.97
N TRP A 302 -10.83 22.01 11.13
CA TRP A 302 -10.70 23.26 10.38
C TRP A 302 -10.23 24.44 11.22
N THR A 303 -9.26 25.17 10.68
CA THR A 303 -8.67 26.38 11.27
C THR A 303 -8.80 27.57 10.32
N LYS A 304 -8.62 28.79 10.82
CA LYS A 304 -8.62 30.01 10.02
C LYS A 304 -7.40 30.85 10.37
N ASN A 305 -6.50 31.02 9.41
CA ASN A 305 -5.19 31.64 9.61
C ASN A 305 -4.43 30.98 10.79
N GLY A 306 -4.43 29.65 10.83
CA GLY A 306 -3.79 28.85 11.88
C GLY A 306 -4.46 28.93 13.26
N THR A 307 -5.60 29.61 13.37
CA THR A 307 -6.34 29.72 14.64
C THR A 307 -7.54 28.77 14.64
N PRO A 308 -7.79 28.00 15.72
CA PRO A 308 -8.97 27.14 15.84
C PRO A 308 -10.27 27.92 15.65
N ILE A 309 -11.17 27.36 14.84
CA ILE A 309 -12.52 27.89 14.66
C ILE A 309 -13.37 27.46 15.86
N LYS A 310 -14.28 28.31 16.32
CA LYS A 310 -15.22 27.98 17.40
C LYS A 310 -16.60 27.68 16.82
N VAL A 311 -17.31 26.70 17.40
CA VAL A 311 -18.70 26.36 17.01
C VAL A 311 -19.60 27.59 16.98
N LYS A 312 -19.48 28.48 17.97
CA LYS A 312 -20.25 29.74 18.03
C LYS A 312 -20.04 30.63 16.81
N GLN A 313 -18.87 30.59 16.17
CA GLN A 313 -18.59 31.36 14.95
C GLN A 313 -19.35 30.78 13.75
N MET A 314 -19.46 29.45 13.65
CA MET A 314 -20.25 28.76 12.61
C MET A 314 -21.74 29.00 12.82
N ILE A 315 -22.24 28.88 14.05
CA ILE A 315 -23.64 29.19 14.37
C ILE A 315 -23.99 30.65 14.02
N ASN A 316 -23.14 31.61 14.43
CA ASN A 316 -23.38 33.02 14.11
C ASN A 316 -23.32 33.30 12.60
N ALA A 317 -22.42 32.63 11.87
CA ALA A 317 -22.34 32.75 10.41
C ALA A 317 -23.59 32.19 9.72
N SER A 318 -24.07 31.03 10.17
CA SER A 318 -25.30 30.37 9.72
C SER A 318 -26.55 31.24 9.90
N THR A 319 -26.62 32.05 10.97
CA THR A 319 -27.75 32.98 11.20
C THR A 319 -27.75 34.25 10.34
N LYS A 320 -26.68 34.52 9.59
CA LYS A 320 -26.51 35.76 8.81
C LYS A 320 -26.94 35.64 7.35
N TYR A 321 -27.36 34.46 6.88
CA TYR A 321 -27.77 34.21 5.50
C TYR A 321 -29.10 33.44 5.42
N PRO A 322 -29.86 33.53 4.32
CA PRO A 322 -31.09 32.76 4.12
C PRO A 322 -30.79 31.26 4.13
N LYS A 323 -31.62 30.51 4.87
CA LYS A 323 -31.61 29.06 4.92
C LYS A 323 -32.33 28.49 3.69
N GLU A 324 -31.84 27.42 3.09
CA GLU A 324 -32.59 26.68 2.07
C GLU A 324 -33.76 25.93 2.75
N GLU A 325 -34.79 25.56 1.99
CA GLU A 325 -36.01 24.92 2.53
C GLU A 325 -35.71 23.62 3.32
N GLU A 326 -34.63 22.91 2.97
CA GLU A 326 -34.14 21.72 3.66
C GLU A 326 -33.42 22.00 5.01
N ASP A 327 -33.09 23.26 5.30
CA ASP A 327 -32.33 23.69 6.49
C ASP A 327 -33.22 24.09 7.70
N LEU A 328 -34.54 23.83 7.62
CA LEU A 328 -35.55 24.26 8.61
C LEU A 328 -36.05 23.18 9.58
N ILE A 329 -35.33 22.06 9.75
CA ILE A 329 -35.73 21.02 10.72
C ILE A 329 -34.66 20.73 11.76
#